data_AF-A0A952FRW8-F1
#
_entry.id   AF-A0A952FRW8-F1
#
_cell.length_a   1.000
_cell.length_b   1.000
_cell.length_c   1.000
_cell.angle_alpha   90.00
_cell.angle_beta   90.00
_cell.angle_gamma   90.00
#
_symmetry.space_group_name_H-M   'P 1'
#
loop_
_entity.id
_entity.type
_entity.pdbx_description
1 polymer ?
#
loop_
_entity_poly.entity_id
_entity_poly.type
_entity_poly.pdbx_seq_one_letter_code
_entity_poly.pdbx_strand_id
1 'polypeptide(L)'
;GDPGAVLPALEALASSPLAEDGLPWWRRPAVNAVELDALAAEQRQLDRRLLGEAFLQRFATGILVRIDRPDVASELAFDGLKLLLALAGSGPPQDSLTRVWAEVQWSFDAADRQDRLLRQLDRALAARPRLTVSLDPAAIERVRARLRQTPLPTRAYAAIRTSDSAQRLPAFRPDRVVGPDGWAVVRRSGQSMATPIPGLLTATGFQEVVAPALADISTSLQSDAWVLGGGAAPEAAGRDLTEAVLALYLADVGQAWDVLLGDIEIAPAPADPDQAARLVAALTQPSGPLLRLAAAARQATLFDTVQGAAADRLAALARALGGRRPWQEIDRRYAWLLPADGADLPGFAALADAARPFIDRAGSLPRDRSQAAPGLD
;
A
#
# COMPACT_ATOMS: atom_id res chain seq x y z
N GLY A 1 14.00 16.74 -13.24
CA GLY A 1 13.15 17.89 -13.64
C GLY A 1 11.72 17.60 -13.26
N ASP A 2 10.89 18.61 -13.05
CA ASP A 2 9.48 18.43 -12.63
C ASP A 2 8.62 17.88 -13.79
N PRO A 3 8.02 16.67 -13.70
CA PRO A 3 7.15 16.12 -14.74
C PRO A 3 5.91 16.99 -15.00
N GLY A 4 5.49 17.79 -14.02
CA GLY A 4 4.34 18.70 -14.14
C GLY A 4 4.50 19.77 -15.21
N ALA A 5 5.72 20.10 -15.62
CA ALA A 5 6.00 21.05 -16.69
C ALA A 5 5.41 20.65 -18.05
N VAL A 6 5.12 19.35 -18.25
CA VAL A 6 4.59 18.80 -19.52
C VAL A 6 3.06 18.68 -19.49
N LEU A 7 2.42 18.84 -18.32
CA LEU A 7 0.97 18.68 -18.18
C LEU A 7 0.16 19.53 -19.16
N PRO A 8 0.43 20.84 -19.34
CA PRO A 8 -0.38 21.65 -20.26
C PRO A 8 -0.34 21.15 -21.71
N ALA A 9 0.81 20.63 -22.16
CA ALA A 9 0.96 20.09 -23.50
C ALA A 9 0.22 18.75 -23.67
N LEU A 10 0.32 17.86 -22.68
CA LEU A 10 -0.40 16.58 -22.68
C LEU A 10 -1.93 16.78 -22.62
N GLU A 11 -2.39 17.76 -21.87
CA GLU A 11 -3.81 18.09 -21.73
C GLU A 11 -4.36 18.79 -22.97
N ALA A 12 -3.56 19.65 -23.63
CA ALA A 12 -3.90 20.23 -24.92
C ALA A 12 -4.06 19.15 -26.01
N LEU A 13 -3.18 18.13 -26.03
CA LEU A 13 -3.33 17.01 -26.96
C LEU A 13 -4.53 16.13 -26.64
N ALA A 14 -4.80 15.87 -25.36
CA ALA A 14 -5.96 15.08 -24.94
C ALA A 14 -7.31 15.78 -25.21
N SER A 15 -7.32 17.12 -25.26
CA SER A 15 -8.52 17.92 -25.58
C SER A 15 -8.70 18.21 -27.07
N SER A 16 -7.82 17.68 -27.92
CA SER A 16 -7.93 17.85 -29.37
C SER A 16 -9.24 17.25 -29.92
N PRO A 17 -9.91 17.94 -30.86
CA PRO A 17 -11.13 17.42 -31.49
C PRO A 17 -10.89 16.25 -32.45
N LEU A 18 -9.63 15.88 -32.71
CA LEU A 18 -9.28 14.73 -33.53
C LEU A 18 -9.52 13.43 -32.76
N ALA A 19 -10.31 12.52 -33.33
CA ALA A 19 -10.67 11.26 -32.69
C ALA A 19 -9.45 10.34 -32.49
N GLU A 20 -9.26 9.83 -31.27
CA GLU A 20 -8.16 8.91 -30.96
C GLU A 20 -8.23 7.59 -31.76
N ASP A 21 -9.43 7.11 -32.08
CA ASP A 21 -9.67 5.88 -32.85
C ASP A 21 -9.80 6.09 -34.37
N GLY A 22 -9.51 7.31 -34.85
CA GLY A 22 -9.71 7.70 -36.26
C GLY A 22 -11.17 8.03 -36.59
N LEU A 23 -11.43 8.41 -37.84
CA LEU A 23 -12.78 8.78 -38.25
C LEU A 23 -13.74 7.58 -38.25
N PRO A 24 -14.95 7.71 -37.67
CA PRO A 24 -15.99 6.68 -37.78
C PRO A 24 -16.28 6.34 -39.24
N TRP A 25 -16.71 5.10 -39.51
CA TRP A 25 -16.94 4.61 -40.88
C TRP A 25 -17.88 5.52 -41.71
N TRP A 26 -18.85 6.16 -41.07
CA TRP A 26 -19.81 7.07 -41.70
C TRP A 26 -19.23 8.46 -42.04
N ARG A 27 -18.07 8.84 -41.51
CA ARG A 27 -17.32 10.07 -41.88
C ARG A 27 -16.24 9.83 -42.94
N ARG A 28 -15.97 8.58 -43.30
CA ARG A 28 -14.98 8.22 -44.33
C ARG A 28 -15.25 8.72 -45.76
N PRO A 29 -16.49 8.99 -46.22
CA PRO A 29 -16.68 9.58 -47.54
C PRO A 29 -16.35 11.08 -47.62
N ALA A 30 -15.89 11.71 -46.52
CA ALA A 30 -15.43 13.09 -46.54
C ALA A 30 -14.13 13.24 -47.34
N VAL A 31 -14.02 14.32 -48.12
CA VAL A 31 -12.88 14.60 -49.01
C VAL A 31 -11.55 14.69 -48.25
N ASN A 32 -11.60 15.09 -46.98
CA ASN A 32 -10.46 15.26 -46.09
C ASN A 32 -10.22 14.07 -45.13
N ALA A 33 -10.91 12.94 -45.31
CA ALA A 33 -10.83 11.83 -44.35
C ALA A 33 -9.39 11.29 -44.17
N VAL A 34 -8.63 11.17 -45.27
CA VAL A 34 -7.23 10.72 -45.25
C VAL A 34 -6.32 11.69 -44.50
N GLU A 35 -6.51 13.00 -44.71
CA GLU A 35 -5.74 14.05 -44.05
C GLU A 35 -6.03 14.10 -42.55
N LEU A 36 -7.29 13.94 -42.16
CA LEU A 36 -7.71 13.89 -40.76
C LEU A 36 -7.17 12.64 -40.04
N ASP A 37 -7.16 11.48 -40.69
CA ASP A 37 -6.58 10.26 -40.12
C ASP A 37 -5.04 10.37 -39.98
N ALA A 38 -4.38 11.03 -40.94
CA ALA A 38 -2.95 11.33 -40.87
C ALA A 38 -2.62 12.28 -39.70
N LEU A 39 -3.37 13.38 -39.56
CA LEU A 39 -3.22 14.31 -38.43
C LEU A 39 -3.48 13.63 -37.08
N ALA A 40 -4.50 12.77 -37.00
CA ALA A 40 -4.77 11.99 -35.79
C ALA A 40 -3.60 11.01 -35.49
N ALA A 41 -2.98 10.42 -36.51
CA ALA A 41 -1.81 9.57 -36.33
C ALA A 41 -0.59 10.34 -35.83
N GLU A 42 -0.33 11.54 -36.38
CA GLU A 42 0.74 12.43 -35.93
C GLU A 42 0.52 12.88 -34.48
N GLN A 43 -0.71 13.25 -34.13
CA GLN A 43 -1.06 13.63 -32.76
C GLN A 43 -0.82 12.48 -31.78
N ARG A 44 -1.25 11.25 -32.12
CA ARG A 44 -0.97 10.06 -31.30
C ARG A 44 0.53 9.80 -31.13
N GLN A 45 1.30 10.03 -32.19
CA GLN A 45 2.75 9.88 -32.13
C GLN A 45 3.41 10.96 -31.24
N LEU A 46 2.93 12.19 -31.32
CA LEU A 46 3.39 13.30 -30.48
C LEU A 46 3.03 13.08 -29.00
N ASP A 47 1.80 12.67 -28.71
CA ASP A 47 1.34 12.34 -27.35
C ASP A 47 2.20 11.23 -26.75
N ARG A 48 2.41 10.12 -27.47
CA ARG A 48 3.30 9.04 -27.01
C ARG A 48 4.74 9.51 -26.78
N ARG A 49 5.28 10.39 -27.63
CA ARG A 49 6.62 10.97 -27.42
C ARG A 49 6.67 11.86 -26.18
N LEU A 50 5.68 12.72 -25.96
CA LEU A 50 5.63 13.56 -24.75
C LEU A 50 5.46 12.72 -23.49
N LEU A 51 4.63 11.67 -23.50
CA LEU A 51 4.49 10.74 -22.39
C LEU A 51 5.82 10.03 -22.09
N GLY A 52 6.54 9.57 -23.12
CA GLY A 52 7.81 8.88 -22.95
C GLY A 52 8.98 9.82 -22.64
N GLU A 53 9.39 10.61 -23.62
CA GLU A 53 10.65 11.36 -23.64
C GLU A 53 10.64 12.59 -22.72
N ALA A 54 9.46 13.10 -22.36
CA ALA A 54 9.35 14.26 -21.49
C ALA A 54 8.79 13.88 -20.11
N PHE A 55 7.59 13.33 -20.03
CA PHE A 55 6.92 13.06 -18.75
C PHE A 55 7.61 11.93 -17.96
N LEU A 56 7.65 10.71 -18.50
CA LEU A 56 8.25 9.56 -17.85
C LEU A 56 9.77 9.73 -17.68
N GLN A 57 10.47 10.33 -18.65
CA GLN A 57 11.90 10.64 -18.52
C GLN A 57 12.19 11.56 -17.32
N ARG A 58 11.36 12.60 -17.09
CA ARG A 58 11.52 13.51 -15.95
C ARG A 58 11.21 12.84 -14.63
N PHE A 59 10.16 12.00 -14.60
CA PHE A 59 9.83 11.15 -13.46
C PHE A 59 10.98 10.20 -13.12
N ALA A 60 11.48 9.45 -14.10
CA ALA A 60 12.61 8.54 -13.96
C ALA A 60 13.89 9.25 -13.50
N THR A 61 14.20 10.42 -14.07
CA THR A 61 15.35 11.22 -13.63
C THR A 61 15.21 11.66 -12.17
N GLY A 62 14.01 12.02 -11.73
CA GLY A 62 13.74 12.38 -10.34
C GLY A 62 13.99 11.24 -9.36
N ILE A 63 13.57 10.02 -9.73
CA ILE A 63 13.85 8.81 -8.96
C ILE A 63 15.35 8.54 -8.91
N LEU A 64 16.05 8.58 -10.05
CA LEU A 64 17.49 8.34 -10.11
C LEU A 64 18.28 9.30 -9.23
N VAL A 65 17.97 10.60 -9.31
CA VAL A 65 18.59 11.62 -8.46
C VAL A 65 18.34 11.38 -6.97
N ARG A 66 17.16 10.85 -6.61
CA ARG A 66 16.86 10.49 -5.22
C ARG A 66 17.67 9.28 -4.78
N ILE A 67 17.66 8.19 -5.55
CA ILE A 67 18.32 6.94 -5.15
C ILE A 67 19.84 7.00 -5.27
N ASP A 68 20.43 7.87 -6.10
CA ASP A 68 21.90 8.01 -6.20
C ASP A 68 22.50 8.64 -4.91
N ARG A 69 21.68 9.26 -4.06
CA ARG A 69 22.16 9.84 -2.79
C ARG A 69 22.61 8.75 -1.80
N PRO A 70 23.75 8.92 -1.12
CA PRO A 70 24.35 7.89 -0.27
C PRO A 70 23.58 7.61 1.03
N ASP A 71 22.79 8.57 1.52
CA ASP A 71 21.98 8.48 2.74
C ASP A 71 20.65 7.73 2.53
N VAL A 72 20.28 7.44 1.28
CA VAL A 72 19.06 6.69 0.99
C VAL A 72 19.22 5.23 1.37
N ALA A 73 18.25 4.73 2.16
CA ALA A 73 18.14 3.34 2.57
C ALA A 73 18.25 2.39 1.37
N SER A 74 18.95 1.26 1.57
CA SER A 74 19.25 0.31 0.49
C SER A 74 17.98 -0.26 -0.14
N GLU A 75 16.96 -0.48 0.67
CA GLU A 75 15.64 -0.97 0.26
C GLU A 75 15.00 0.03 -0.71
N LEU A 76 14.93 1.31 -0.33
CA LEU A 76 14.36 2.35 -1.18
C LEU A 76 15.17 2.55 -2.48
N ALA A 77 16.49 2.43 -2.40
CA ALA A 77 17.34 2.49 -3.58
C ALA A 77 17.12 1.30 -4.54
N PHE A 78 16.91 0.10 -4.00
CA PHE A 78 16.59 -1.09 -4.79
C PHE A 78 15.24 -0.94 -5.51
N ASP A 79 14.20 -0.55 -4.78
CA ASP A 79 12.86 -0.31 -5.34
C ASP A 79 12.91 0.69 -6.51
N GLY A 80 13.58 1.83 -6.31
CA GLY A 80 13.68 2.87 -7.33
C GLY A 80 14.48 2.41 -8.53
N LEU A 81 15.59 1.68 -8.33
CA LEU A 81 16.37 1.12 -9.43
C LEU A 81 15.57 0.08 -10.24
N LYS A 82 14.84 -0.81 -9.56
CA LYS A 82 13.96 -1.81 -10.19
C LYS A 82 12.93 -1.14 -11.08
N LEU A 83 12.23 -0.12 -10.57
CA LEU A 83 11.28 0.68 -11.33
C LEU A 83 11.94 1.32 -12.56
N LEU A 84 13.09 1.99 -12.39
CA LEU A 84 13.77 2.68 -13.48
C LEU A 84 14.17 1.73 -14.62
N LEU A 85 14.70 0.56 -14.26
CA LEU A 85 15.11 -0.43 -15.24
C LEU A 85 13.89 -1.08 -15.92
N ALA A 86 12.77 -1.26 -15.21
CA ALA A 86 11.51 -1.72 -15.81
C ALA A 86 10.94 -0.71 -16.80
N LEU A 87 10.94 0.59 -16.46
CA LEU A 87 10.58 1.68 -17.37
C LEU A 87 11.51 1.71 -18.59
N ALA A 88 12.80 1.41 -18.41
CA ALA A 88 13.76 1.29 -19.50
C ALA A 88 13.62 0.00 -20.33
N GLY A 89 12.66 -0.88 -20.02
CA GLY A 89 12.44 -2.14 -20.74
C GLY A 89 13.49 -3.23 -20.46
N SER A 90 14.30 -3.07 -19.41
CA SER A 90 15.33 -4.05 -19.01
C SER A 90 14.80 -5.17 -18.09
N GLY A 91 13.51 -5.13 -17.75
CA GLY A 91 12.85 -6.11 -16.89
C GLY A 91 11.33 -6.11 -17.10
N PRO A 92 10.60 -6.99 -16.39
CA PRO A 92 9.14 -7.03 -16.47
C PRO A 92 8.52 -5.71 -16.01
N PRO A 93 7.38 -5.28 -16.61
CA PRO A 93 6.67 -4.07 -16.18
C PRO A 93 6.36 -4.08 -14.67
N GLN A 94 6.51 -2.92 -14.02
CA GLN A 94 6.33 -2.76 -12.57
C GLN A 94 5.24 -1.73 -12.28
N ASP A 95 4.07 -1.88 -12.90
CA ASP A 95 3.01 -0.84 -12.92
C ASP A 95 2.54 -0.46 -11.50
N SER A 96 2.35 -1.46 -10.63
CA SER A 96 1.94 -1.25 -9.22
C SER A 96 3.00 -0.48 -8.43
N LEU A 97 4.27 -0.91 -8.51
CA LEU A 97 5.38 -0.22 -7.85
C LEU A 97 5.55 1.20 -8.39
N THR A 98 5.35 1.38 -9.70
CA THR A 98 5.43 2.69 -10.36
C THR A 98 4.40 3.66 -9.81
N ARG A 99 3.16 3.20 -9.58
CA ARG A 99 2.12 4.00 -8.96
C ARG A 99 2.45 4.38 -7.51
N VAL A 100 2.93 3.42 -6.71
CA VAL A 100 3.33 3.69 -5.31
C VAL A 100 4.42 4.77 -5.24
N TRP A 101 5.44 4.67 -6.10
CA TRP A 101 6.50 5.67 -6.16
C TRP A 101 6.01 7.06 -6.56
N ALA A 102 5.10 7.12 -7.52
CA ALA A 102 4.48 8.35 -7.98
C ALA A 102 3.63 9.01 -6.89
N GLU A 103 2.80 8.24 -6.19
CA GLU A 103 2.00 8.71 -5.06
C GLU A 103 2.87 9.31 -3.96
N VAL A 104 3.97 8.65 -3.61
CA VAL A 104 4.93 9.18 -2.60
C VAL A 104 5.61 10.45 -3.11
N GLN A 105 6.09 10.45 -4.36
CA GLN A 105 6.83 11.58 -4.92
C GLN A 105 5.98 12.84 -5.04
N TRP A 106 4.69 12.70 -5.35
CA TRP A 106 3.75 13.81 -5.55
C TRP A 106 2.85 14.05 -4.34
N SER A 107 3.11 13.40 -3.21
CA SER A 107 2.30 13.52 -1.99
C SER A 107 2.25 14.93 -1.39
N PHE A 108 3.24 15.78 -1.72
CA PHE A 108 3.31 17.18 -1.28
C PHE A 108 2.77 18.18 -2.32
N ASP A 109 2.37 17.73 -3.51
CA ASP A 109 1.73 18.60 -4.49
C ASP A 109 0.28 18.93 -4.07
N ALA A 110 -0.29 19.99 -4.63
CA ALA A 110 -1.73 20.26 -4.48
C ALA A 110 -2.56 19.10 -5.04
N ALA A 111 -3.67 18.75 -4.38
CA ALA A 111 -4.47 17.56 -4.71
C ALA A 111 -4.90 17.51 -6.19
N ASP A 112 -5.30 18.65 -6.77
CA ASP A 112 -5.68 18.74 -8.18
C ASP A 112 -4.52 18.44 -9.13
N ARG A 113 -3.30 18.85 -8.75
CA ARG A 113 -2.08 18.62 -9.50
C ARG A 113 -1.65 17.16 -9.39
N GLN A 114 -1.68 16.60 -8.18
CA GLN A 114 -1.39 15.19 -7.95
C GLN A 114 -2.29 14.30 -8.80
N ASP A 115 -3.59 14.57 -8.80
CA ASP A 115 -4.58 13.83 -9.60
C ASP A 115 -4.29 13.93 -11.11
N ARG A 116 -3.90 15.11 -11.61
CA ARG A 116 -3.49 15.29 -13.02
C ARG A 116 -2.24 14.47 -13.34
N LEU A 117 -1.22 14.48 -12.49
CA LEU A 117 0.01 13.71 -12.68
C LEU A 117 -0.25 12.20 -12.68
N LEU A 118 -1.05 11.70 -11.74
CA LEU A 118 -1.40 10.28 -11.64
C LEU A 118 -2.20 9.82 -12.87
N ARG A 119 -3.16 10.63 -13.37
CA ARG A 119 -3.86 10.32 -14.62
C ARG A 119 -2.93 10.22 -15.83
N GLN A 120 -1.96 11.13 -15.96
CA GLN A 120 -0.99 11.06 -17.05
C GLN A 120 -0.04 9.86 -16.91
N LEU A 121 0.31 9.49 -15.68
CA LEU A 121 1.07 8.27 -15.42
C LEU A 121 0.30 7.02 -15.86
N ASP A 122 -0.98 6.91 -15.51
CA ASP A 122 -1.82 5.78 -15.93
C ASP A 122 -1.93 5.71 -17.47
N ARG A 123 -2.09 6.85 -18.14
CA ARG A 123 -2.04 6.91 -19.62
C ARG A 123 -0.69 6.44 -20.16
N ALA A 124 0.42 6.87 -19.55
CA ALA A 124 1.75 6.49 -19.97
C ALA A 124 2.01 4.98 -19.76
N LEU A 125 1.58 4.41 -18.63
CA LEU A 125 1.70 2.98 -18.33
C LEU A 125 0.84 2.13 -19.28
N ALA A 126 -0.35 2.60 -19.65
CA ALA A 126 -1.21 1.92 -20.62
C ALA A 126 -0.64 2.00 -22.05
N ALA A 127 -0.13 3.16 -22.46
CA ALA A 127 0.41 3.38 -23.79
C ALA A 127 1.78 2.72 -24.00
N ARG A 128 2.52 2.43 -22.92
CA ARG A 128 3.89 1.90 -22.91
C ARG A 128 4.77 2.54 -23.99
N PRO A 129 4.90 3.89 -23.99
CA PRO A 129 5.74 4.55 -24.97
C PRO A 129 7.16 4.00 -24.84
N ARG A 130 7.85 3.83 -25.97
CA ARG A 130 9.26 3.43 -25.94
C ARG A 130 10.04 4.52 -25.22
N LEU A 131 10.51 4.20 -24.01
CA LEU A 131 11.39 5.08 -23.31
C LEU A 131 12.80 4.88 -23.83
N THR A 132 13.28 5.84 -24.61
CA THR A 132 14.71 6.04 -24.79
C THR A 132 15.21 6.66 -23.49
N VAL A 133 15.29 5.85 -22.45
CA VAL A 133 15.70 6.26 -21.12
C VAL A 133 17.15 6.76 -21.22
N SER A 134 17.33 8.08 -21.28
CA SER A 134 18.65 8.71 -21.17
C SER A 134 18.99 8.89 -19.69
N LEU A 135 18.94 7.80 -18.92
CA LEU A 135 19.44 7.80 -17.55
C LEU A 135 20.97 7.68 -17.60
N ASP A 136 21.65 8.42 -16.73
CA ASP A 136 23.09 8.37 -16.60
C ASP A 136 23.54 6.92 -16.24
N PRO A 137 24.22 6.19 -17.15
CA PRO A 137 24.67 4.84 -16.88
C PRO A 137 25.65 4.77 -15.71
N ALA A 138 26.42 5.83 -15.46
CA ALA A 138 27.35 5.89 -14.35
C ALA A 138 26.60 6.00 -13.01
N ALA A 139 25.50 6.74 -12.95
CA ALA A 139 24.63 6.81 -11.77
C ALA A 139 23.96 5.46 -11.49
N ILE A 140 23.45 4.78 -12.52
CA ILE A 140 22.89 3.43 -12.39
C ILE A 140 23.93 2.48 -11.80
N GLU A 141 25.16 2.52 -12.32
CA GLU A 141 26.22 1.63 -11.85
C GLU A 141 26.68 1.96 -10.43
N ARG A 142 26.72 3.25 -10.03
CA ARG A 142 26.98 3.66 -8.63
C ARG A 142 25.93 3.08 -7.68
N VAL A 143 24.64 3.22 -8.02
CA VAL A 143 23.54 2.65 -7.23
C VAL A 143 23.67 1.13 -7.14
N ARG A 144 23.94 0.44 -8.25
CA ARG A 144 24.19 -1.01 -8.28
C ARG A 144 25.38 -1.43 -7.42
N ALA A 145 26.47 -0.68 -7.47
CA ALA A 145 27.68 -0.97 -6.69
C ALA A 145 27.38 -0.85 -5.19
N ARG A 146 26.66 0.19 -4.77
CA ARG A 146 26.22 0.35 -3.38
C ARG A 146 25.28 -0.78 -2.95
N LEU A 147 24.27 -1.11 -3.76
CA LEU A 147 23.34 -2.21 -3.46
C LEU A 147 24.04 -3.56 -3.36
N ARG A 148 25.09 -3.82 -4.15
CA ARG A 148 25.88 -5.06 -4.04
C ARG A 148 26.63 -5.19 -2.71
N GLN A 149 26.88 -4.09 -2.00
CA GLN A 149 27.48 -4.10 -0.66
C GLN A 149 26.45 -4.41 0.44
N THR A 150 25.15 -4.30 0.14
CA THR A 150 24.07 -4.64 1.08
C THR A 150 24.05 -6.15 1.35
N PRO A 151 23.88 -6.58 2.62
CA PRO A 151 23.77 -8.00 2.97
C PRO A 151 22.72 -8.72 2.10
N LEU A 152 23.03 -9.96 1.71
CA LEU A 152 22.14 -10.77 0.87
C LEU A 152 20.72 -10.92 1.46
N PRO A 153 20.51 -11.16 2.77
CA PRO A 153 19.17 -11.25 3.34
C PRO A 153 18.36 -9.96 3.16
N THR A 154 18.97 -8.79 3.37
CA THR A 154 18.32 -7.50 3.17
C THR A 154 17.91 -7.29 1.71
N ARG A 155 18.76 -7.69 0.76
CA ARG A 155 18.42 -7.64 -0.68
C ARG A 155 17.29 -8.59 -1.04
N ALA A 156 17.34 -9.82 -0.55
CA ALA A 156 16.30 -10.82 -0.77
C ALA A 156 14.95 -10.33 -0.23
N TYR A 157 14.95 -9.73 0.95
CA TYR A 157 13.75 -9.15 1.54
C TYR A 157 13.19 -7.99 0.69
N ALA A 158 14.05 -7.08 0.23
CA ALA A 158 13.65 -5.99 -0.65
C ALA A 158 13.05 -6.48 -1.99
N ALA A 159 13.61 -7.56 -2.56
CA ALA A 159 13.05 -8.21 -3.76
C ALA A 159 11.63 -8.73 -3.52
N ILE A 160 11.39 -9.44 -2.41
CA ILE A 160 10.05 -9.93 -2.03
C ILE A 160 9.08 -8.75 -1.86
N ARG A 161 9.50 -7.71 -1.13
CA ARG A 161 8.68 -6.52 -0.84
C ARG A 161 8.28 -5.76 -2.11
N THR A 162 9.13 -5.78 -3.13
CA THR A 162 8.88 -5.11 -4.42
C THR A 162 8.32 -6.03 -5.49
N SER A 163 7.97 -7.27 -5.17
CA SER A 163 7.31 -8.15 -6.12
C SER A 163 5.93 -7.60 -6.50
N ASP A 164 5.50 -7.82 -7.74
CA ASP A 164 4.16 -7.41 -8.20
C ASP A 164 3.05 -8.00 -7.32
N SER A 165 3.23 -9.24 -6.85
CA SER A 165 2.33 -9.88 -5.90
C SER A 165 2.24 -9.11 -4.58
N ALA A 166 3.36 -8.65 -4.03
CA ALA A 166 3.37 -7.85 -2.81
C ALA A 166 2.67 -6.49 -3.00
N GLN A 167 2.91 -5.82 -4.13
CA GLN A 167 2.36 -4.50 -4.43
C GLN A 167 0.85 -4.52 -4.73
N ARG A 168 0.30 -5.67 -5.13
CA ARG A 168 -1.15 -5.84 -5.37
C ARG A 168 -1.95 -6.19 -4.11
N LEU A 169 -1.28 -6.46 -2.98
CA LEU A 169 -1.98 -6.80 -1.74
C LEU A 169 -2.75 -5.58 -1.23
N PRO A 170 -4.04 -5.75 -0.86
CA PRO A 170 -4.79 -4.66 -0.24
C PRO A 170 -4.15 -4.31 1.09
N ALA A 171 -3.91 -3.02 1.30
CA ALA A 171 -3.36 -2.53 2.56
C ALA A 171 -4.40 -2.61 3.67
N PHE A 172 -3.97 -2.90 4.90
CA PHE A 172 -4.85 -2.87 6.06
C PHE A 172 -5.11 -1.42 6.46
N ARG A 173 -6.39 -1.05 6.54
CA ARG A 173 -6.84 0.32 6.74
C ARG A 173 -7.67 0.44 8.03
N PRO A 174 -7.12 1.02 9.12
CA PRO A 174 -7.85 1.17 10.38
C PRO A 174 -9.17 1.91 10.22
N ASP A 175 -9.21 2.96 9.40
CA ASP A 175 -10.43 3.74 9.10
C ASP A 175 -11.54 2.91 8.43
N ARG A 176 -11.19 1.84 7.72
CA ARG A 176 -12.17 0.97 7.04
C ARG A 176 -12.75 -0.11 7.94
N VAL A 177 -12.13 -0.38 9.09
CA VAL A 177 -12.57 -1.46 10.00
C VAL A 177 -13.34 -0.93 11.21
N VAL A 178 -13.08 0.30 11.65
CA VAL A 178 -13.72 0.89 12.85
C VAL A 178 -15.23 1.11 12.71
N GLY A 179 -15.75 1.18 11.48
CA GLY A 179 -17.18 1.28 11.19
C GLY A 179 -17.77 2.68 11.45
N PRO A 180 -19.12 2.80 11.51
CA PRO A 180 -19.82 4.09 11.62
C PRO A 180 -19.42 4.93 12.84
N ASP A 181 -19.12 4.26 13.95
CA ASP A 181 -18.70 4.88 15.20
C ASP A 181 -17.18 5.12 15.28
N GLY A 182 -16.49 5.05 14.14
CA GLY A 182 -15.03 5.22 14.09
C GLY A 182 -14.53 6.57 14.63
N TRP A 183 -15.40 7.59 14.69
CA TRP A 183 -15.09 8.89 15.29
C TRP A 183 -14.73 8.80 16.79
N ALA A 184 -15.14 7.74 17.49
CA ALA A 184 -14.85 7.53 18.90
C ALA A 184 -13.41 7.05 19.17
N VAL A 185 -12.65 6.72 18.12
CA VAL A 185 -11.28 6.20 18.22
C VAL A 185 -10.37 7.02 17.31
N VAL A 186 -9.25 7.46 17.86
CA VAL A 186 -8.27 8.29 17.17
C VAL A 186 -6.86 7.73 17.35
N ARG A 187 -5.90 8.35 16.67
CA ARG A 187 -4.49 8.10 16.92
C ARG A 187 -3.90 9.18 17.82
N ARG A 188 -3.24 8.78 18.89
CA ARG A 188 -2.57 9.65 19.86
C ARG A 188 -1.50 10.53 19.21
N SER A 189 -0.81 10.01 18.20
CA SER A 189 0.19 10.74 17.42
C SER A 189 -0.41 11.86 16.54
N GLY A 190 -1.74 11.90 16.38
CA GLY A 190 -2.43 12.76 15.41
C GLY A 190 -2.35 12.23 13.97
N GLN A 191 -1.71 11.07 13.74
CA GLN A 191 -1.66 10.45 12.44
C GLN A 191 -3.07 10.05 11.97
N SER A 192 -3.35 10.19 10.67
CA SER A 192 -4.67 9.85 10.14
C SER A 192 -4.97 8.35 10.35
N MET A 193 -6.20 8.04 10.78
CA MET A 193 -6.73 6.66 10.80
C MET A 193 -6.74 6.00 9.42
N ALA A 194 -6.70 6.81 8.35
CA ALA A 194 -6.56 6.35 6.98
C ALA A 194 -5.16 5.86 6.62
N THR A 195 -4.15 6.11 7.47
CA THR A 195 -2.78 5.64 7.20
C THR A 195 -2.73 4.11 7.30
N PRO A 196 -2.39 3.40 6.22
CA PRO A 196 -2.51 1.97 6.19
C PRO A 196 -1.26 1.25 6.75
N ILE A 197 -1.43 -0.02 7.12
CA ILE A 197 -0.34 -1.00 7.19
C ILE A 197 -0.25 -1.69 5.81
N PRO A 198 0.95 -1.79 5.19
CA PRO A 198 1.11 -2.51 3.92
C PRO A 198 0.55 -3.93 3.98
N GLY A 199 -0.19 -4.35 2.94
CA GLY A 199 -0.83 -5.67 2.90
C GLY A 199 0.15 -6.84 3.07
N LEU A 200 1.40 -6.65 2.66
CA LEU A 200 2.50 -7.61 2.86
C LEU A 200 2.75 -7.95 4.34
N LEU A 201 2.52 -7.00 5.24
CA LEU A 201 2.74 -7.16 6.69
C LEU A 201 1.51 -7.74 7.42
N THR A 202 0.57 -8.30 6.67
CA THR A 202 -0.63 -8.96 7.20
C THR A 202 -0.55 -10.47 6.99
N ALA A 203 -1.39 -11.24 7.69
CA ALA A 203 -1.52 -12.68 7.54
C ALA A 203 -1.72 -13.12 6.08
N THR A 204 -2.60 -12.42 5.35
CA THR A 204 -2.82 -12.67 3.92
C THR A 204 -1.53 -12.45 3.11
N GLY A 205 -0.81 -11.35 3.36
CA GLY A 205 0.45 -11.07 2.68
C GLY A 205 1.53 -12.10 3.00
N PHE A 206 1.60 -12.55 4.25
CA PHE A 206 2.50 -13.62 4.67
C PHE A 206 2.19 -14.92 3.92
N GLN A 207 0.94 -15.37 3.97
CA GLN A 207 0.51 -16.67 3.46
C GLN A 207 0.52 -16.74 1.93
N GLU A 208 0.15 -15.65 1.24
CA GLU A 208 0.03 -15.64 -0.22
C GLU A 208 1.32 -15.24 -0.94
N VAL A 209 2.21 -14.46 -0.30
CA VAL A 209 3.38 -13.89 -0.98
C VAL A 209 4.69 -14.27 -0.29
N VAL A 210 4.84 -13.97 1.00
CA VAL A 210 6.14 -14.14 1.68
C VAL A 210 6.48 -15.61 1.88
N ALA A 211 5.54 -16.42 2.36
CA ALA A 211 5.76 -17.84 2.61
C ALA A 211 6.19 -18.62 1.36
N PRO A 212 5.49 -18.52 0.21
CA PRO A 212 5.95 -19.20 -1.00
C PRO A 212 7.28 -18.64 -1.53
N ALA A 213 7.50 -17.32 -1.46
CA ALA A 213 8.77 -16.72 -1.90
C ALA A 213 9.96 -17.19 -1.04
N LEU A 214 9.76 -17.38 0.27
CA LEU A 214 10.79 -17.91 1.16
C LEU A 214 10.99 -19.43 1.00
N ALA A 215 9.93 -20.17 0.71
CA ALA A 215 10.02 -21.61 0.46
C ALA A 215 10.87 -21.94 -0.78
N ASP A 216 10.91 -21.05 -1.77
CA ASP A 216 11.79 -21.11 -2.94
C ASP A 216 12.54 -19.78 -3.18
N ILE A 217 13.34 -19.40 -2.18
CA ILE A 217 14.06 -18.12 -2.16
C ILE A 217 15.06 -17.97 -3.32
N SER A 218 15.62 -19.08 -3.82
CA SER A 218 16.51 -19.11 -4.97
C SER A 218 15.82 -18.57 -6.22
N THR A 219 14.63 -19.10 -6.53
CA THR A 219 13.83 -18.65 -7.67
C THR A 219 13.41 -17.20 -7.51
N SER A 220 13.00 -16.79 -6.29
CA SER A 220 12.63 -15.41 -6.00
C SER A 220 13.80 -14.42 -6.17
N LEU A 221 15.04 -14.83 -5.88
CA LEU A 221 16.22 -14.00 -6.10
C LEU A 221 16.58 -13.91 -7.58
N GLN A 222 16.43 -15.03 -8.30
CA GLN A 222 16.73 -15.07 -9.73
C GLN A 222 15.79 -14.18 -10.56
N SER A 223 14.53 -14.03 -10.15
CA SER A 223 13.55 -13.18 -10.85
C SER A 223 13.91 -11.69 -10.82
N ASP A 224 14.70 -11.25 -9.83
CA ASP A 224 15.12 -9.86 -9.66
C ASP A 224 16.63 -9.65 -9.92
N ALA A 225 17.35 -10.68 -10.37
CA ALA A 225 18.79 -10.60 -10.63
C ALA A 225 19.17 -9.54 -11.70
N TRP A 226 18.25 -9.24 -12.62
CA TRP A 226 18.41 -8.20 -13.64
C TRP A 226 18.57 -6.80 -13.05
N VAL A 227 18.03 -6.52 -11.85
CA VAL A 227 18.14 -5.23 -11.18
C VAL A 227 19.61 -4.90 -10.87
N LEU A 228 20.39 -5.90 -10.47
CA LEU A 228 21.80 -5.75 -10.10
C LEU A 228 22.78 -6.04 -11.25
N GLY A 229 22.29 -6.20 -12.48
CA GLY A 229 23.12 -6.38 -13.68
C GLY A 229 23.22 -7.82 -14.21
N GLY A 230 22.41 -8.75 -13.69
CA GLY A 230 22.39 -10.13 -14.17
C GLY A 230 23.58 -10.94 -13.66
N GLY A 231 23.33 -11.72 -12.61
CA GLY A 231 24.25 -12.73 -12.10
C GLY A 231 23.46 -13.97 -11.70
N ALA A 232 24.13 -15.13 -11.62
CA ALA A 232 23.52 -16.30 -11.01
C ALA A 232 23.11 -15.97 -9.56
N ALA A 233 21.93 -16.44 -9.13
CA ALA A 233 21.59 -16.42 -7.72
C ALA A 233 22.75 -17.04 -6.92
N PRO A 234 23.19 -16.42 -5.81
CA PRO A 234 24.25 -16.98 -5.01
C PRO A 234 23.89 -18.41 -4.58
N GLU A 235 24.82 -19.37 -4.74
CA GLU A 235 24.65 -20.78 -4.34
C GLU A 235 24.25 -20.94 -2.86
N ALA A 236 24.43 -19.89 -2.06
CA ALA A 236 24.09 -19.77 -0.64
C ALA A 236 22.59 -19.55 -0.34
N ALA A 237 21.69 -19.72 -1.31
CA ALA A 237 20.24 -19.69 -1.10
C ALA A 237 19.74 -20.96 -0.41
N GLY A 238 20.13 -21.10 0.86
CA GLY A 238 19.77 -22.22 1.73
C GLY A 238 18.87 -21.80 2.89
N ARG A 239 18.79 -22.70 3.88
CA ARG A 239 18.01 -22.49 5.11
C ARG A 239 18.41 -21.22 5.86
N ASP A 240 19.71 -20.95 6.02
CA ASP A 240 20.20 -19.80 6.78
C ASP A 240 19.75 -18.45 6.17
N LEU A 241 19.77 -18.36 4.84
CA LEU A 241 19.25 -17.18 4.14
C LEU A 241 17.74 -17.05 4.37
N THR A 242 17.00 -18.16 4.25
CA THR A 242 15.54 -18.18 4.50
C THR A 242 15.22 -17.72 5.93
N GLU A 243 15.96 -18.20 6.93
CA GLU A 243 15.83 -17.80 8.33
C GLU A 243 16.15 -16.30 8.52
N ALA A 244 17.23 -15.82 7.93
CA ALA A 244 17.64 -14.41 8.04
C ALA A 244 16.62 -13.45 7.40
N VAL A 245 16.07 -13.80 6.23
CA VAL A 245 15.04 -12.99 5.55
C VAL A 245 13.73 -13.02 6.33
N LEU A 246 13.32 -14.20 6.83
CA LEU A 246 12.14 -14.32 7.66
C LEU A 246 12.27 -13.47 8.93
N ALA A 247 13.44 -13.45 9.56
CA ALA A 247 13.68 -12.64 10.76
C ALA A 247 13.52 -11.13 10.48
N LEU A 248 14.04 -10.63 9.36
CA LEU A 248 13.83 -9.23 8.93
C LEU A 248 12.35 -8.93 8.73
N TYR A 249 11.63 -9.82 8.03
CA TYR A 249 10.20 -9.66 7.78
C TYR A 249 9.37 -9.64 9.07
N LEU A 250 9.61 -10.58 9.99
CA LEU A 250 8.85 -10.66 11.25
C LEU A 250 9.14 -9.46 12.17
N ALA A 251 10.35 -8.90 12.11
CA ALA A 251 10.68 -7.66 12.82
C ALA A 251 9.85 -6.48 12.30
N ASP A 252 9.76 -6.31 10.97
CA ASP A 252 8.94 -5.27 10.34
C ASP A 252 7.45 -5.43 10.65
N VAL A 253 6.93 -6.66 10.64
CA VAL A 253 5.55 -6.96 11.05
C VAL A 253 5.32 -6.50 12.49
N GLY A 254 6.19 -6.92 13.42
CA GLY A 254 6.10 -6.53 14.81
C GLY A 254 6.09 -5.01 14.98
N GLN A 255 7.06 -4.32 14.36
CA GLN A 255 7.15 -2.86 14.43
C GLN A 255 5.88 -2.17 13.89
N ALA A 256 5.39 -2.57 12.71
CA ALA A 256 4.24 -1.92 12.10
C ALA A 256 2.96 -2.07 12.94
N TRP A 257 2.73 -3.27 13.48
CA TRP A 257 1.54 -3.55 14.30
C TRP A 257 1.63 -2.95 15.71
N ASP A 258 2.80 -2.99 16.34
CA ASP A 258 2.99 -2.36 17.65
C ASP A 258 2.81 -0.85 17.58
N VAL A 259 3.34 -0.21 16.53
CA VAL A 259 3.17 1.23 16.30
C VAL A 259 1.70 1.56 16.12
N LEU A 260 0.97 0.82 15.28
CA LEU A 260 -0.46 1.05 15.12
C LEU A 260 -1.22 0.86 16.43
N LEU A 261 -1.11 -0.32 17.05
CA LEU A 261 -1.92 -0.69 18.21
C LEU A 261 -1.59 0.14 19.45
N GLY A 262 -0.32 0.50 19.64
CA GLY A 262 0.12 1.39 20.70
C GLY A 262 -0.24 2.87 20.48
N ASP A 263 -0.67 3.23 19.28
CA ASP A 263 -1.06 4.60 18.93
C ASP A 263 -2.59 4.81 18.96
N ILE A 264 -3.38 3.74 19.08
CA ILE A 264 -4.83 3.83 19.20
C ILE A 264 -5.23 4.37 20.58
N GLU A 265 -6.11 5.37 20.59
CA GLU A 265 -6.72 5.92 21.79
C GLU A 265 -8.20 6.26 21.60
N ILE A 266 -8.92 6.42 22.71
CA ILE A 266 -10.29 6.92 22.70
C ILE A 266 -10.26 8.42 22.40
N ALA A 267 -11.19 8.89 21.58
CA ALA A 267 -11.34 10.30 21.28
C ALA A 267 -11.50 11.14 22.57
N PRO A 268 -10.93 12.35 22.65
CA PRO A 268 -11.07 13.21 23.82
C PRO A 268 -12.53 13.41 24.22
N ALA A 269 -12.83 13.28 25.52
CA ALA A 269 -14.18 13.44 26.02
C ALA A 269 -14.68 14.87 25.73
N PRO A 270 -15.84 15.03 25.08
CA PRO A 270 -16.46 16.32 24.88
C PRO A 270 -16.83 16.98 26.22
N ALA A 271 -16.76 18.31 26.29
CA ALA A 271 -17.21 19.06 27.47
C ALA A 271 -18.73 18.97 27.70
N ASP A 272 -19.48 18.74 26.62
CA ASP A 272 -20.93 18.55 26.64
C ASP A 272 -21.30 17.14 27.12
N PRO A 273 -22.04 16.99 28.24
CA PRO A 273 -22.42 15.69 28.79
C PRO A 273 -23.15 14.77 27.80
N ASP A 274 -24.00 15.33 26.92
CA ASP A 274 -24.75 14.55 25.93
C ASP A 274 -23.83 13.97 24.84
N GLN A 275 -22.77 14.69 24.48
CA GLN A 275 -21.74 14.21 23.55
C GLN A 275 -20.82 13.19 24.23
N ALA A 276 -20.47 13.38 25.50
CA ALA A 276 -19.72 12.40 26.27
C ALA A 276 -20.49 11.06 26.42
N ALA A 277 -21.80 11.13 26.65
CA ALA A 277 -22.66 9.94 26.68
C ALA A 277 -22.72 9.22 25.34
N ARG A 278 -22.79 9.96 24.22
CA ARG A 278 -22.72 9.38 22.87
C ARG A 278 -21.38 8.68 22.61
N LEU A 279 -20.27 9.26 23.05
CA LEU A 279 -18.95 8.63 22.94
C LEU A 279 -18.89 7.31 23.70
N VAL A 280 -19.35 7.30 24.95
CA VAL A 280 -19.39 6.10 25.79
C VAL A 280 -20.32 5.04 25.17
N ALA A 281 -21.50 5.43 24.70
CA ALA A 281 -22.43 4.53 24.03
C ALA A 281 -21.81 3.91 22.78
N ALA A 282 -21.14 4.70 21.94
CA ALA A 282 -20.45 4.23 20.73
C ALA A 282 -19.36 3.18 21.03
N LEU A 283 -18.59 3.37 22.09
CA LEU A 283 -17.51 2.46 22.48
C LEU A 283 -18.03 1.14 23.07
N THR A 284 -19.17 1.16 23.76
CA THR A 284 -19.70 0.02 24.53
C THR A 284 -20.71 -0.83 23.77
N GLN A 285 -20.99 -0.49 22.50
CA GLN A 285 -21.83 -1.34 21.66
C GLN A 285 -21.16 -2.71 21.43
N PRO A 286 -21.93 -3.80 21.27
CA PRO A 286 -21.40 -5.15 20.98
C PRO A 286 -20.53 -5.23 19.72
N SER A 287 -20.64 -4.25 18.83
CA SER A 287 -19.75 -4.10 17.67
C SER A 287 -19.08 -2.73 17.69
N GLY A 288 -18.65 -2.22 18.84
CA GLY A 288 -17.97 -0.92 18.93
C GLY A 288 -16.69 -0.85 18.08
N PRO A 289 -16.20 0.35 17.78
CA PRO A 289 -15.04 0.57 16.91
C PRO A 289 -13.75 -0.11 17.44
N LEU A 290 -13.57 -0.17 18.76
CA LEU A 290 -12.42 -0.85 19.38
C LEU A 290 -12.46 -2.36 19.17
N LEU A 291 -13.62 -3.00 19.39
CA LEU A 291 -13.79 -4.44 19.15
C LEU A 291 -13.61 -4.79 17.68
N ARG A 292 -14.19 -4.00 16.77
CA ARG A 292 -14.01 -4.21 15.33
C ARG A 292 -12.55 -4.09 14.91
N LEU A 293 -11.84 -3.08 15.42
CA LEU A 293 -10.41 -2.89 15.15
C LEU A 293 -9.58 -4.04 15.72
N ALA A 294 -9.82 -4.45 16.96
CA ALA A 294 -9.11 -5.57 17.59
C ALA A 294 -9.35 -6.89 16.84
N ALA A 295 -10.59 -7.16 16.42
CA ALA A 295 -10.92 -8.34 15.63
C ALA A 295 -10.23 -8.33 14.26
N ALA A 296 -10.28 -7.21 13.56
CA ALA A 296 -9.63 -7.06 12.27
C ALA A 296 -8.10 -7.16 12.40
N ALA A 297 -7.50 -6.55 13.42
CA ALA A 297 -6.07 -6.64 13.70
C ALA A 297 -5.67 -8.07 14.08
N ARG A 298 -6.48 -8.79 14.88
CA ARG A 298 -6.25 -10.20 15.20
C ARG A 298 -6.25 -11.03 13.93
N GLN A 299 -7.27 -10.89 13.08
CA GLN A 299 -7.36 -11.62 11.82
C GLN A 299 -6.16 -11.34 10.91
N ALA A 300 -5.73 -10.08 10.84
CA ALA A 300 -4.58 -9.67 10.06
C ALA A 300 -3.22 -10.08 10.66
N THR A 301 -3.19 -10.59 11.90
CA THR A 301 -2.00 -11.09 12.60
C THR A 301 -2.10 -12.59 12.96
N LEU A 302 -3.00 -13.32 12.31
CA LEU A 302 -3.11 -14.80 12.36
C LEU A 302 -2.30 -15.42 11.22
N PHE A 303 -1.00 -15.53 11.40
CA PHE A 303 -0.05 -15.96 10.38
C PHE A 303 -0.09 -17.47 10.19
N ASP A 304 -0.18 -18.25 11.26
CA ASP A 304 -0.29 -19.70 11.14
C ASP A 304 -1.73 -20.13 10.85
N THR A 305 -1.88 -21.08 9.92
CA THR A 305 -3.16 -21.72 9.61
C THR A 305 -2.96 -23.20 9.35
N VAL A 306 -3.99 -23.98 9.67
CA VAL A 306 -4.00 -25.44 9.54
C VAL A 306 -4.94 -25.94 8.44
N GLN A 307 -5.62 -25.04 7.73
CA GLN A 307 -6.60 -25.41 6.69
C GLN A 307 -6.40 -24.60 5.40
N GLY A 308 -6.78 -25.22 4.28
CA GLY A 308 -6.77 -24.61 2.95
C GLY A 308 -5.38 -24.51 2.31
N ALA A 309 -5.31 -23.93 1.11
CA ALA A 309 -4.08 -23.83 0.31
C ALA A 309 -2.95 -23.05 1.02
N ALA A 310 -3.29 -22.11 1.90
CA ALA A 310 -2.31 -21.40 2.72
C ALA A 310 -1.54 -22.35 3.65
N ALA A 311 -2.19 -23.38 4.22
CA ALA A 311 -1.54 -24.36 5.09
C ALA A 311 -0.45 -25.16 4.35
N ASP A 312 -0.68 -25.49 3.07
CA ASP A 312 0.31 -26.20 2.25
C ASP A 312 1.55 -25.34 1.99
N ARG A 313 1.36 -24.03 1.72
CA ARG A 313 2.47 -23.08 1.53
C ARG A 313 3.28 -22.91 2.82
N LEU A 314 2.60 -22.80 3.97
CA LEU A 314 3.25 -22.74 5.27
C LEU A 314 4.00 -24.03 5.61
N ALA A 315 3.45 -25.19 5.24
CA ALA A 315 4.14 -26.47 5.38
C ALA A 315 5.39 -26.56 4.50
N ALA A 316 5.37 -25.98 3.28
CA ALA A 316 6.54 -25.88 2.43
C ALA A 316 7.64 -24.99 3.04
N LEU A 317 7.26 -23.82 3.55
CA LEU A 317 8.21 -22.96 4.26
C LEU A 317 8.76 -23.65 5.52
N ALA A 318 7.92 -24.32 6.30
CA ALA A 318 8.36 -25.05 7.48
C ALA A 318 9.41 -26.11 7.12
N ARG A 319 9.23 -26.83 6.00
CA ARG A 319 10.24 -27.79 5.49
C ARG A 319 11.56 -27.09 5.14
N ALA A 320 11.52 -25.93 4.48
CA ALA A 320 12.72 -25.14 4.18
C ALA A 320 13.47 -24.68 5.46
N LEU A 321 12.74 -24.51 6.56
CA LEU A 321 13.27 -24.15 7.89
C LEU A 321 13.53 -25.35 8.81
N GLY A 322 13.55 -26.58 8.27
CA GLY A 322 13.76 -27.81 9.03
C GLY A 322 12.68 -28.10 10.08
N GLY A 323 11.43 -27.87 9.73
CA GLY A 323 10.22 -28.18 10.52
C GLY A 323 9.78 -27.07 11.47
N ARG A 324 10.56 -25.99 11.64
CA ARG A 324 10.22 -24.88 12.53
C ARG A 324 9.15 -23.96 11.92
N ARG A 325 8.37 -23.32 12.78
CA ARG A 325 7.37 -22.28 12.41
C ARG A 325 7.60 -20.97 13.18
N PRO A 326 8.67 -20.20 12.88
CA PRO A 326 8.99 -18.98 13.63
C PRO A 326 7.89 -17.92 13.62
N TRP A 327 7.06 -17.88 12.57
CA TRP A 327 5.94 -16.94 12.45
C TRP A 327 4.85 -17.10 13.51
N GLN A 328 4.77 -18.24 14.20
CA GLN A 328 3.86 -18.43 15.35
C GLN A 328 4.15 -17.47 16.51
N GLU A 329 5.32 -16.83 16.53
CA GLU A 329 5.62 -15.74 17.45
C GLU A 329 4.67 -14.56 17.27
N ILE A 330 4.32 -14.21 16.02
CA ILE A 330 3.36 -13.13 15.74
C ILE A 330 1.99 -13.49 16.29
N ASP A 331 1.55 -14.73 16.12
CA ASP A 331 0.26 -15.21 16.63
C ASP A 331 0.19 -15.13 18.15
N ARG A 332 1.28 -15.50 18.85
CA ARG A 332 1.39 -15.38 20.30
C ARG A 332 1.45 -13.93 20.76
N ARG A 333 2.24 -13.09 20.09
CA ARG A 333 2.40 -11.67 20.42
C ARG A 333 1.08 -10.91 20.41
N TYR A 334 0.19 -11.21 19.46
CA TYR A 334 -1.09 -10.52 19.28
C TYR A 334 -2.31 -11.33 19.75
N ALA A 335 -2.10 -12.43 20.48
CA ALA A 335 -3.17 -13.25 21.03
C ALA A 335 -4.09 -12.49 22.02
N TRP A 336 -3.60 -11.43 22.64
CA TRP A 336 -4.36 -10.60 23.59
C TRP A 336 -5.48 -9.77 22.93
N LEU A 337 -5.44 -9.58 21.60
CA LEU A 337 -6.46 -8.80 20.87
C LEU A 337 -7.83 -9.48 20.88
N LEU A 338 -7.87 -10.81 20.84
CA LEU A 338 -9.08 -11.61 20.99
C LEU A 338 -8.68 -12.99 21.55
N PRO A 339 -9.01 -13.29 22.82
CA PRO A 339 -8.82 -14.62 23.39
C PRO A 339 -9.59 -15.70 22.60
N ALA A 340 -8.99 -16.89 22.48
CA ALA A 340 -9.56 -18.01 21.71
C ALA A 340 -10.92 -18.50 22.23
N ASP A 341 -11.28 -18.17 23.46
CA ASP A 341 -12.47 -18.65 24.15
C ASP A 341 -13.73 -17.82 23.85
N GLY A 342 -13.65 -16.86 22.93
CA GLY A 342 -14.73 -15.90 22.66
C GLY A 342 -14.96 -14.92 23.80
N ALA A 343 -14.03 -14.86 24.76
CA ALA A 343 -14.03 -13.86 25.83
C ALA A 343 -13.78 -12.46 25.23
N ASP A 344 -14.49 -11.46 25.75
CA ASP A 344 -14.32 -10.06 25.37
C ASP A 344 -12.84 -9.62 25.50
N LEU A 345 -12.47 -8.54 24.79
CA LEU A 345 -11.24 -7.82 25.05
C LEU A 345 -11.04 -7.67 26.58
N PRO A 346 -9.83 -7.91 27.13
CA PRO A 346 -9.63 -7.86 28.57
C PRO A 346 -10.17 -6.55 29.18
N GLY A 347 -11.21 -6.66 30.01
CA GLY A 347 -11.85 -5.51 30.67
C GLY A 347 -12.94 -4.79 29.88
N PHE A 348 -13.26 -5.18 28.64
CA PHE A 348 -14.32 -4.53 27.84
C PHE A 348 -15.71 -4.76 28.43
N ALA A 349 -16.02 -5.98 28.87
CA ALA A 349 -17.27 -6.26 29.59
C ALA A 349 -17.42 -5.36 30.84
N ALA A 350 -16.34 -5.25 31.63
CA ALA A 350 -16.32 -4.41 32.82
C ALA A 350 -16.50 -2.92 32.49
N LEU A 351 -15.91 -2.44 31.38
CA LEU A 351 -16.11 -1.09 30.87
C LEU A 351 -17.58 -0.87 30.43
N ALA A 352 -18.16 -1.81 29.69
CA ALA A 352 -19.54 -1.74 29.23
C ALA A 352 -20.53 -1.71 30.41
N ASP A 353 -20.30 -2.54 31.43
CA ASP A 353 -21.11 -2.57 32.65
C ASP A 353 -20.97 -1.27 33.44
N ALA A 354 -19.75 -0.74 33.60
CA ALA A 354 -19.50 0.52 34.29
C ALA A 354 -20.13 1.73 33.58
N ALA A 355 -20.21 1.69 32.25
CA ALA A 355 -20.79 2.74 31.43
C ALA A 355 -22.33 2.76 31.44
N ARG A 356 -22.98 1.62 31.72
CA ARG A 356 -24.43 1.45 31.60
C ARG A 356 -25.25 2.52 32.35
N PRO A 357 -24.97 2.82 33.64
CA PRO A 357 -25.74 3.82 34.38
C PRO A 357 -25.60 5.25 33.85
N PHE A 358 -24.47 5.55 33.17
CA PHE A 358 -24.23 6.85 32.56
C PHE A 358 -25.01 7.01 31.26
N ILE A 359 -25.04 5.96 30.42
CA ILE A 359 -25.84 5.90 29.19
C ILE A 359 -27.34 6.03 29.53
N ASP A 360 -27.82 5.28 30.52
CA ASP A 360 -29.23 5.29 30.93
C ASP A 360 -29.68 6.67 31.48
N ARG A 361 -28.77 7.40 32.17
CA ARG A 361 -29.06 8.75 32.66
C ARG A 361 -29.03 9.82 31.57
N ALA A 362 -28.15 9.70 30.58
CA ALA A 362 -28.10 10.66 29.48
C ALA A 362 -29.38 10.63 28.63
N GLY A 363 -29.99 9.45 28.46
CA GLY A 363 -31.29 9.30 27.82
C GLY A 363 -32.50 9.79 28.65
N SER A 364 -32.30 10.25 29.89
CA SER A 364 -33.38 10.72 30.77
C SER A 364 -33.29 12.20 31.16
N LEU A 365 -32.43 12.99 30.47
CA LEU A 365 -32.34 14.43 30.70
C LEU A 365 -33.61 15.18 30.24
N PRO A 366 -33.98 16.30 30.91
CA PRO A 366 -35.36 16.81 30.95
C PRO A 366 -35.97 17.34 29.64
N ARG A 367 -35.23 17.35 28.53
CA ARG A 367 -35.73 17.88 27.24
C ARG A 367 -36.67 16.90 26.51
N ASP A 368 -36.68 15.62 26.87
CA ASP A 368 -37.60 14.62 26.30
C ASP A 368 -38.96 14.52 27.01
N ARG A 369 -39.20 15.33 28.05
CA ARG A 369 -40.57 15.60 28.48
C ARG A 369 -41.19 16.61 27.53
N SER A 370 -41.74 16.09 26.44
CA SER A 370 -42.77 16.73 25.62
C SER A 370 -43.60 17.67 26.49
N GLN A 371 -43.60 18.97 26.18
CA GLN A 371 -44.60 19.89 26.71
C GLN A 371 -45.96 19.29 26.37
N ALA A 372 -46.64 18.71 27.36
CA ALA A 372 -48.05 18.45 27.26
C ALA A 372 -48.71 19.81 26.97
N ALA A 373 -49.33 19.94 25.79
CA ALA A 373 -50.08 21.12 25.42
C ALA A 373 -51.11 21.41 26.54
N PRO A 374 -51.22 22.66 27.03
CA PRO A 374 -52.30 22.98 27.94
C PRO A 374 -53.62 22.83 27.20
N GLY A 375 -54.56 22.11 27.80
CA GLY A 375 -55.90 21.92 27.25
C GLY A 375 -56.55 23.25 26.91
N LEU A 376 -57.22 23.27 25.76
CA LEU A 376 -58.11 24.36 25.36
C LEU A 376 -59.36 24.31 26.26
N ASP A 377 -59.61 25.40 26.99
CA ASP A 377 -60.94 25.75 27.50
C ASP A 377 -61.84 26.26 26.35
#